data_AF-K5WLW6-F1
#
_entry.id   AF-K5WLW6-F1
#
_cell.length_a   1.000
_cell.length_b   1.000
_cell.length_c   1.000
_cell.angle_alpha   90.00
_cell.angle_beta   90.00
_cell.angle_gamma   90.00
#
_symmetry.space_group_name_H-M   'P 1'
#
loop_
_entity.id
_entity.type
_entity.pdbx_description
1 polymer ?
#
loop_
_entity_poly.entity_id
_entity_poly.type
_entity_poly.pdbx_seq_one_letter_code
_entity_poly.pdbx_strand_id
1 'polypeptide(L)'
;VKFSPRLGASFFFARGGGDLEDAHLFFPTLTYQLALSRRTLRPHIAHAAQEYLQPDGERQMHHAFERLQSALRAALTIDQPPTFLVVDGIDECRDTHLVPDLLQYLLVLVRQLPWLYVLVASRPEPRILSVLASSSSANVVHHIRLEDMLED
;
A
#
# COMPACT_ATOMS: atom_id res chain seq x y z
N VAL A 1 -3.29 -9.19 -25.55
CA VAL A 1 -2.68 -7.85 -25.32
C VAL A 1 -1.55 -8.02 -24.34
N LYS A 2 -0.31 -7.63 -24.68
CA LYS A 2 0.83 -7.70 -23.75
C LYS A 2 0.72 -6.47 -22.86
N PHE A 3 0.22 -6.62 -21.64
CA PHE A 3 0.12 -5.50 -20.72
C PHE A 3 1.52 -5.18 -20.19
N SER A 4 2.03 -3.99 -20.48
CA SER A 4 3.23 -3.47 -19.79
C SER A 4 2.83 -3.09 -18.36
N PRO A 5 3.54 -3.56 -17.34
CA PRO A 5 3.27 -3.17 -15.97
C PRO A 5 3.42 -1.65 -15.80
N ARG A 6 2.55 -1.03 -15.01
CA ARG A 6 2.55 0.42 -14.77
C ARG A 6 2.64 0.74 -13.29
N LEU A 7 3.40 1.78 -12.96
CA LEU A 7 3.37 2.38 -11.63
C LEU A 7 1.99 3.03 -11.41
N GLY A 8 1.28 2.60 -10.36
CA GLY A 8 0.00 3.15 -9.95
C GLY A 8 0.15 4.27 -8.93
N ALA A 9 0.95 4.01 -7.89
CA ALA A 9 1.27 4.99 -6.86
C ALA A 9 2.57 4.62 -6.13
N SER A 10 3.12 5.57 -5.41
CA SER A 10 4.29 5.37 -4.57
C SER A 10 4.25 6.22 -3.32
N PHE A 11 4.89 5.73 -2.26
CA PHE A 11 5.14 6.48 -1.03
C PHE A 11 6.56 6.22 -0.54
N PHE A 12 7.31 7.28 -0.29
CA PHE A 12 8.70 7.22 0.16
C PHE A 12 8.75 7.76 1.57
N PHE A 13 8.84 6.88 2.55
CA PHE A 13 8.99 7.28 3.93
C PHE A 13 10.38 7.87 4.15
N ALA A 14 10.42 9.00 4.85
CA ALA A 14 11.67 9.73 5.10
C ALA A 14 11.65 10.38 6.49
N ARG A 15 12.57 9.96 7.36
CA ARG A 15 12.67 10.52 8.71
C ARG A 15 13.05 12.00 8.68
N GLY A 16 12.31 12.83 9.41
CA GLY A 16 12.46 14.29 9.35
C GLY A 16 11.90 14.92 8.08
N GLY A 17 11.23 14.13 7.23
CA GLY A 17 10.61 14.57 5.97
C GLY A 17 9.23 15.21 6.12
N GLY A 18 8.78 15.50 7.35
CA GLY A 18 7.47 16.10 7.63
C GLY A 18 6.32 15.13 7.33
N ASP A 19 5.60 15.36 6.24
CA ASP A 19 4.47 14.52 5.82
C ASP A 19 4.91 13.09 5.41
N LEU A 20 6.17 12.93 5.00
CA LEU A 20 6.71 11.64 4.54
C LEU A 20 6.98 10.66 5.68
N GLU A 21 7.00 11.08 6.93
CA GLU A 21 7.14 10.16 8.07
C GLU A 21 5.78 9.80 8.72
N ASP A 22 4.67 10.33 8.20
CA ASP A 22 3.33 10.21 8.79
C ASP A 22 2.54 9.02 8.22
N ALA A 23 2.21 8.06 9.07
CA ALA A 23 1.45 6.87 8.66
C ALA A 23 0.03 7.20 8.18
N HIS A 24 -0.58 8.27 8.70
CA HIS A 24 -1.96 8.65 8.37
C HIS A 24 -2.08 9.20 6.95
N LEU A 25 -0.97 9.66 6.35
CA LEU A 25 -0.91 10.16 4.98
C LEU A 25 -0.62 9.06 3.95
N PHE A 26 -0.25 7.86 4.38
CA PHE A 26 0.10 6.75 3.49
C PHE A 26 -1.04 6.38 2.53
N PHE A 27 -2.17 5.89 3.04
CA PHE A 27 -3.31 5.48 2.20
C PHE A 27 -3.97 6.63 1.44
N PRO A 28 -4.20 7.82 2.03
CA PRO A 28 -4.71 8.96 1.27
C PRO A 28 -3.84 9.31 0.05
N THR A 29 -2.51 9.32 0.24
CA THR A 29 -1.54 9.58 -0.83
C THR A 29 -1.61 8.52 -1.93
N LEU A 30 -1.59 7.24 -1.56
CA LEU A 30 -1.71 6.14 -2.53
C LEU A 30 -3.04 6.21 -3.30
N THR A 31 -4.14 6.51 -2.60
CA THR A 31 -5.48 6.64 -3.18
C THR A 31 -5.53 7.76 -4.21
N TYR A 32 -4.99 8.93 -3.85
CA TYR A 32 -4.94 10.07 -4.75
C TYR A 32 -4.12 9.78 -6.01
N GLN A 33 -2.92 9.22 -5.85
CA GLN A 33 -2.05 8.86 -6.97
C GLN A 33 -2.68 7.79 -7.87
N LEU A 34 -3.35 6.78 -7.30
CA LEU A 34 -4.09 5.77 -8.05
C LEU A 34 -5.23 6.40 -8.87
N ALA A 35 -5.98 7.34 -8.31
CA ALA A 35 -6.98 8.08 -9.08
C ALA A 35 -6.32 8.82 -10.26
N LEU A 36 -5.17 9.45 -10.06
CA LEU A 36 -4.48 10.17 -11.14
C LEU A 36 -3.97 9.23 -12.24
N SER A 37 -3.27 8.16 -11.86
CA SER A 37 -2.62 7.23 -12.80
C SER A 37 -3.60 6.27 -13.48
N ARG A 38 -4.71 5.92 -12.82
CA ARG A 38 -5.71 4.97 -13.30
C ARG A 38 -7.07 5.64 -13.44
N ARG A 39 -7.36 6.16 -14.63
CA ARG A 39 -8.63 6.85 -14.93
C ARG A 39 -9.87 5.99 -14.62
N THR A 40 -9.77 4.67 -14.78
CA THR A 40 -10.84 3.72 -14.47
C THR A 40 -11.17 3.65 -12.98
N LEU A 41 -10.23 3.95 -12.09
CA LEU A 41 -10.43 3.93 -10.64
C LEU A 41 -11.07 5.23 -10.10
N ARG A 42 -10.91 6.35 -10.82
CA ARG A 42 -11.38 7.68 -10.40
C ARG A 42 -12.83 7.72 -9.91
N PRO A 43 -13.84 7.22 -10.67
CA PRO A 43 -15.23 7.31 -10.21
C PRO A 43 -15.47 6.51 -8.93
N HIS A 44 -14.84 5.34 -8.78
CA HIS A 44 -14.96 4.52 -7.58
C HIS A 44 -14.29 5.18 -6.36
N ILE A 45 -13.12 5.78 -6.56
CA ILE A 45 -12.40 6.51 -5.51
C ILE A 45 -13.19 7.77 -5.09
N ALA A 46 -13.71 8.53 -6.05
CA ALA A 46 -14.53 9.71 -5.76
C ALA A 46 -15.80 9.33 -4.98
N HIS A 47 -16.44 8.23 -5.35
CA HIS A 47 -17.62 7.72 -4.64
C HIS A 47 -17.28 7.27 -3.20
N ALA A 48 -16.24 6.45 -3.02
CA ALA A 48 -15.81 6.00 -1.70
C ALA A 48 -15.37 7.17 -0.78
N ALA A 49 -14.86 8.26 -1.35
CA ALA A 49 -14.53 9.47 -0.60
C ALA A 49 -15.77 10.22 -0.08
N GLN A 50 -16.92 10.11 -0.75
CA GLN A 50 -18.17 10.78 -0.35
C GLN A 50 -18.90 10.07 0.79
N GLU A 51 -18.75 8.75 0.92
CA GLU A 51 -19.45 7.94 1.94
C GLU A 51 -18.90 8.13 3.36
N TYR A 52 -17.68 8.65 3.49
CA TYR A 52 -16.97 8.79 4.76
C TYR A 52 -16.65 10.26 5.05
N LEU A 53 -17.62 10.97 5.64
CA LEU A 53 -17.55 12.41 5.92
C LEU A 53 -17.08 12.76 7.34
N GLN A 54 -16.78 11.78 8.20
CA GLN A 54 -16.40 12.05 9.59
C GLN A 54 -15.01 11.47 9.90
N PRO A 55 -14.00 12.32 10.09
CA PRO A 55 -12.71 11.87 10.59
C PRO A 55 -12.80 11.60 12.09
N ASP A 56 -12.80 10.34 12.48
CA ASP A 56 -12.45 9.94 13.84
C ASP A 56 -10.93 9.82 13.91
N GLY A 57 -10.28 10.69 14.70
CA GLY A 57 -8.83 10.91 14.68
C GLY A 57 -8.03 9.65 14.98
N GLU A 58 -8.53 8.79 15.87
CA GLU A 58 -7.86 7.53 16.24
C GLU A 58 -7.96 6.45 15.15
N ARG A 59 -9.00 6.52 14.29
CA ARG A 59 -9.29 5.51 13.25
C ARG A 59 -9.03 6.01 11.83
N GLN A 60 -8.42 7.18 11.70
CA GLN A 60 -8.21 7.83 10.41
C GLN A 60 -7.49 6.94 9.39
N MET A 61 -6.43 6.25 9.81
CA MET A 61 -5.67 5.34 8.93
C MET A 61 -6.53 4.16 8.46
N HIS A 62 -7.29 3.56 9.39
CA HIS A 62 -8.18 2.44 9.09
C HIS A 62 -9.26 2.83 8.08
N HIS A 63 -9.94 3.96 8.30
CA HIS A 63 -10.95 4.46 7.36
C HIS A 63 -10.34 4.85 6.00
N ALA A 64 -9.13 5.42 5.99
CA ALA A 64 -8.43 5.68 4.74
C ALA A 64 -8.16 4.39 3.94
N PHE A 65 -7.77 3.32 4.64
CA PHE A 65 -7.62 2.00 4.05
C PHE A 65 -8.96 1.42 3.53
N GLU A 66 -10.02 1.43 4.34
CA GLU A 66 -11.34 0.90 3.94
C GLU A 66 -11.87 1.57 2.66
N ARG A 67 -11.72 2.89 2.54
CA ARG A 67 -12.10 3.64 1.33
C ARG A 67 -11.32 3.19 0.11
N LEU A 68 -10.00 3.07 0.24
CA LEU A 68 -9.15 2.57 -0.85
C LEU A 68 -9.60 1.16 -1.24
N GLN A 69 -9.72 0.25 -0.27
CA GLN A 69 -10.13 -1.13 -0.49
C GLN A 69 -11.48 -1.22 -1.21
N SER A 70 -12.49 -0.48 -0.75
CA SER A 70 -13.82 -0.44 -1.35
C SER A 70 -13.75 0.02 -2.82
N ALA A 71 -13.04 1.12 -3.07
CA ALA A 71 -12.89 1.68 -4.42
C ALA A 71 -12.18 0.70 -5.37
N LEU A 72 -11.11 0.05 -4.91
CA LEU A 72 -10.37 -0.92 -5.73
C LEU A 72 -11.16 -2.19 -6.01
N ARG A 73 -11.96 -2.66 -5.05
CA ARG A 73 -12.85 -3.81 -5.24
C ARG A 73 -13.98 -3.52 -6.22
N ALA A 74 -14.58 -2.34 -6.17
CA ALA A 74 -15.62 -1.95 -7.13
C ALA A 74 -15.11 -1.95 -8.58
N ALA A 75 -13.82 -1.68 -8.77
CA ALA A 75 -13.16 -1.69 -10.07
C ALA A 75 -12.85 -3.09 -10.63
N LEU A 76 -13.02 -4.18 -9.85
CA LEU A 76 -12.77 -5.55 -10.30
C LEU A 76 -13.73 -6.03 -11.41
N THR A 77 -14.80 -5.29 -11.66
CA THR A 77 -15.75 -5.55 -12.76
C THR A 77 -15.16 -5.31 -14.15
N ILE A 78 -13.96 -4.72 -14.22
CA ILE A 78 -13.25 -4.36 -15.44
C ILE A 78 -11.90 -5.11 -15.45
N ASP A 79 -11.47 -5.61 -16.60
CA ASP A 79 -10.13 -6.18 -16.75
C ASP A 79 -9.06 -5.11 -16.45
N GLN A 80 -8.33 -5.27 -15.35
CA GLN A 80 -7.39 -4.28 -14.84
C GLN A 80 -5.96 -4.67 -15.25
N PRO A 81 -5.19 -3.80 -15.95
CA PRO A 81 -3.79 -4.10 -16.23
C PRO A 81 -2.97 -4.20 -14.94
N PRO A 82 -1.90 -5.02 -14.91
CA PRO A 82 -0.96 -5.08 -13.79
C PRO A 82 -0.49 -3.71 -13.33
N THR A 83 -0.61 -3.44 -12.03
CA THR A 83 -0.30 -2.15 -11.40
C THR A 83 0.60 -2.33 -10.21
N PHE A 84 1.66 -1.54 -10.12
CA PHE A 84 2.60 -1.56 -9.01
C PHE A 84 2.32 -0.41 -8.03
N LEU A 85 2.36 -0.73 -6.74
CA LEU A 85 2.59 0.23 -5.67
C LEU A 85 4.03 0.07 -5.20
N VAL A 86 4.72 1.19 -5.03
CA VAL A 86 6.10 1.18 -4.51
C VAL A 86 6.11 1.89 -3.15
N VAL A 87 6.61 1.20 -2.15
CA VAL A 87 6.80 1.76 -0.80
C VAL A 87 8.28 1.66 -0.48
N ASP A 88 8.91 2.80 -0.22
CA ASP A 88 10.31 2.84 0.16
C ASP A 88 10.46 3.39 1.58
N GLY A 89 11.46 2.90 2.30
CA GLY A 89 11.82 3.36 3.63
C GLY A 89 10.75 3.14 4.70
N ILE A 90 9.85 2.15 4.61
CA ILE A 90 8.71 2.02 5.56
C ILE A 90 9.14 1.97 7.05
N ASP A 91 10.37 1.55 7.33
CA ASP A 91 10.98 1.57 8.65
C ASP A 91 11.31 2.98 9.19
N GLU A 92 11.30 4.00 8.34
CA GLU A 92 11.50 5.41 8.68
C GLU A 92 10.19 6.12 9.09
N CYS A 93 9.07 5.41 9.10
CA CYS A 93 7.80 5.92 9.61
C CYS A 93 7.92 6.37 11.07
N ARG A 94 7.49 7.59 11.38
CA ARG A 94 7.48 8.15 12.76
C ARG A 94 6.54 7.34 13.65
N ASP A 95 5.39 6.95 13.13
CA ASP A 95 4.37 6.18 13.83
C ASP A 95 4.69 4.68 13.79
N THR A 96 5.86 4.30 14.32
CA THR A 96 6.42 2.95 14.18
C THR A 96 5.48 1.82 14.65
N HIS A 97 4.56 2.14 15.55
CA HIS A 97 3.56 1.21 16.09
C HIS A 97 2.48 0.85 15.06
N LEU A 98 2.28 1.67 14.02
CA LEU A 98 1.30 1.46 12.94
C LEU A 98 1.90 0.72 11.73
N VAL A 99 3.23 0.59 11.64
CA VAL A 99 3.90 -0.11 10.52
C VAL A 99 3.39 -1.54 10.32
N PRO A 100 3.17 -2.36 11.38
CA PRO A 100 2.58 -3.68 11.20
C PRO A 100 1.19 -3.66 10.55
N ASP A 101 0.35 -2.68 10.91
CA ASP A 101 -0.99 -2.52 10.34
C ASP A 101 -0.92 -2.08 8.88
N LEU A 102 -0.03 -1.13 8.54
CA LEU A 102 0.23 -0.72 7.15
C LEU A 102 0.56 -1.93 6.27
N LEU A 103 1.50 -2.77 6.71
CA LEU A 103 1.88 -3.99 6.00
C LEU A 103 0.72 -4.99 5.91
N GLN A 104 -0.02 -5.20 7.01
CA GLN A 104 -1.15 -6.12 7.03
C GLN A 104 -2.27 -5.68 6.08
N TYR A 105 -2.51 -4.38 5.96
CA TYR A 105 -3.46 -3.81 5.01
C TYR A 105 -3.00 -3.97 3.56
N LEU A 106 -1.72 -3.74 3.26
CA LEU A 106 -1.17 -4.03 1.92
C LEU A 106 -1.34 -5.52 1.55
N LEU A 107 -1.09 -6.43 2.51
CA LEU A 107 -1.31 -7.86 2.35
C LEU A 107 -2.77 -8.22 2.05
N VAL A 108 -3.73 -7.50 2.65
CA VAL A 108 -5.15 -7.67 2.34
C VAL A 108 -5.45 -7.22 0.90
N LEU A 109 -4.89 -6.08 0.46
CA LEU A 109 -5.12 -5.58 -0.91
C LEU A 109 -4.62 -6.57 -1.96
N VAL A 110 -3.35 -7.01 -1.87
CA VAL A 110 -2.76 -7.91 -2.89
C VAL A 110 -3.47 -9.27 -2.95
N ARG A 111 -4.03 -9.75 -1.84
CA ARG A 111 -4.84 -10.97 -1.83
C ARG A 111 -6.17 -10.82 -2.56
N GLN A 112 -6.80 -9.66 -2.42
CA GLN A 112 -8.11 -9.40 -3.00
C GLN A 112 -8.04 -8.89 -4.44
N LEU A 113 -6.88 -8.36 -4.86
CA LEU A 113 -6.70 -7.66 -6.12
C LEU A 113 -5.56 -8.31 -6.92
N PRO A 114 -5.84 -9.33 -7.77
CA PRO A 114 -4.81 -10.09 -8.47
C PRO A 114 -4.02 -9.29 -9.51
N TRP A 115 -4.49 -8.09 -9.86
CA TRP A 115 -3.81 -7.15 -10.75
C TRP A 115 -2.89 -6.16 -10.00
N LEU A 116 -2.92 -6.14 -8.67
CA LEU A 116 -2.15 -5.22 -7.84
C LEU A 116 -0.91 -5.91 -7.28
N TYR A 117 0.24 -5.30 -7.52
CA TYR A 117 1.55 -5.73 -7.05
C TYR A 117 2.10 -4.65 -6.13
N VAL A 118 2.75 -5.05 -5.03
CA VAL A 118 3.34 -4.13 -4.08
C VAL A 118 4.81 -4.48 -3.91
N LEU A 119 5.68 -3.50 -4.11
CA LEU A 119 7.10 -3.59 -3.79
C LEU A 119 7.38 -2.73 -2.57
N VAL A 120 7.94 -3.33 -1.53
CA VAL A 120 8.35 -2.66 -0.30
C VAL A 120 9.85 -2.79 -0.14
N ALA A 121 10.53 -1.67 0.04
CA ALA A 121 11.94 -1.61 0.42
C ALA A 121 12.06 -1.06 1.84
N SER A 122 12.87 -1.71 2.67
CA SER A 122 13.03 -1.36 4.08
C SER A 122 14.27 -2.01 4.70
N ARG A 123 14.75 -1.45 5.81
CA ARG A 123 15.67 -2.18 6.71
C ARG A 123 14.95 -3.35 7.40
N PRO A 124 15.66 -4.42 7.79
CA PRO A 124 15.06 -5.61 8.40
C PRO A 124 14.73 -5.40 9.89
N GLU A 125 13.86 -4.43 10.20
CA GLU A 125 13.48 -4.15 11.58
C GLU A 125 12.58 -5.28 12.17
N PRO A 126 12.69 -5.61 13.48
CA PRO A 126 11.94 -6.72 14.07
C PRO A 126 10.42 -6.68 13.85
N ARG A 127 9.84 -5.48 13.84
CA ARG A 127 8.40 -5.25 13.61
C ARG A 127 7.94 -5.56 12.18
N ILE A 128 8.84 -5.40 11.21
CA ILE A 128 8.58 -5.73 9.79
C ILE A 128 8.74 -7.24 9.63
N LEU A 129 9.86 -7.78 10.14
CA LEU A 129 10.15 -9.21 10.07
C LEU A 129 9.07 -10.07 10.75
N SER A 130 8.46 -9.60 11.83
CA SER A 130 7.37 -10.33 12.51
C SER A 130 6.13 -10.48 11.63
N VAL A 131 5.76 -9.44 10.85
CA VAL A 131 4.66 -9.52 9.87
C VAL A 131 5.03 -10.48 8.73
N LEU A 132 6.27 -10.41 8.23
CA LEU A 132 6.75 -11.27 7.15
C LEU A 132 6.82 -12.76 7.57
N ALA A 133 7.14 -13.04 8.83
CA ALA A 133 7.18 -14.40 9.39
C ALA A 133 5.79 -14.97 9.70
N SER A 134 4.74 -14.16 9.67
CA SER A 134 3.39 -14.61 9.97
C SER A 134 2.78 -15.46 8.84
N SER A 135 1.84 -16.34 9.20
CA SER A 135 1.11 -17.15 8.22
C SER A 135 0.31 -16.30 7.22
N SER A 136 -0.05 -15.05 7.59
CA SER A 136 -0.70 -14.09 6.70
C SER A 136 0.28 -13.49 5.68
N SER A 137 1.54 -13.88 5.63
CA SER A 137 2.48 -13.50 4.57
C SER A 137 2.86 -14.70 3.68
N ALA A 138 2.64 -15.92 4.16
CA ALA A 138 2.96 -17.15 3.44
C ALA A 138 2.26 -17.20 2.07
N ASN A 139 3.02 -17.58 1.04
CA ASN A 139 2.62 -17.71 -0.37
C ASN A 139 2.23 -16.42 -1.11
N VAL A 140 2.28 -15.26 -0.46
CA VAL A 140 1.96 -13.95 -1.08
C VAL A 140 3.20 -13.07 -1.15
N VAL A 141 4.05 -13.12 -0.13
CA VAL A 141 5.25 -12.28 -0.06
C VAL A 141 6.46 -13.04 -0.58
N HIS A 142 7.20 -12.40 -1.49
CA HIS A 142 8.54 -12.80 -1.84
C HIS A 142 9.53 -11.84 -1.16
N HIS A 143 10.27 -12.34 -0.18
CA HIS A 143 11.23 -11.55 0.59
C HIS A 143 12.64 -11.81 0.06
N ILE A 144 13.34 -10.73 -0.32
CA ILE A 144 14.72 -10.76 -0.81
C ILE A 144 15.55 -9.91 0.15
N ARG A 145 16.66 -10.46 0.64
CA ARG A 145 17.70 -9.67 1.30
C ARG A 145 18.72 -9.27 0.25
N LEU A 146 19.00 -7.97 0.14
CA LEU A 146 19.93 -7.46 -0.87
C LEU A 146 21.37 -7.96 -0.64
N GLU A 147 21.74 -8.23 0.61
CA GLU A 147 23.05 -8.81 0.98
C GLU A 147 23.29 -10.16 0.30
N ASP A 148 22.26 -11.02 0.24
CA ASP A 148 22.32 -12.35 -0.34
C ASP A 148 22.46 -12.31 -1.89
N MET A 149 22.32 -11.13 -2.51
CA MET A 149 22.42 -10.92 -3.96
C MET A 149 23.77 -10.35 -4.41
N LEU A 150 24.67 -10.04 -3.46
CA LEU A 150 25.99 -9.48 -3.74
C LEU A 150 27.10 -10.54 -3.70
N GLU A 151 26.77 -11.80 -3.40
CA GLU A 151 27.74 -12.91 -3.31
C GLU A 151 27.91 -13.71 -4.62
N ASP A 152 27.40 -13.18 -5.75
CA ASP A 152 27.53 -13.77 -7.10
C ASP A 152 28.53 -13.01 -8.00
#